data_AF-A0A9Q3JIA0-F1
#
_entry.id   AF-A0A9Q3JIA0-F1
#
_cell.length_a   1.000
_cell.length_b   1.000
_cell.length_c   1.000
_cell.angle_alpha   90.00
_cell.angle_beta   90.00
_cell.angle_gamma   90.00
#
_symmetry.space_group_name_H-M   'P 1'
#
loop_
_entity.id
_entity.type
_entity.pdbx_description
1 polymer ?
#
loop_
_entity_poly.entity_id
_entity_poly.type
_entity_poly.pdbx_seq_one_letter_code
_entity_poly.pdbx_strand_id
1 'polypeptide(L)'
;MGEEPSGKIRGHDIELYLDVERTFPPMLRIHPYPESLETRQEIEKHINELLEMDVIRKKGHSGMVEITTPVDITWHYRKYRLCGYFRALNNYTKADR
;
A
#
# COMPACT_ATOMS: atom_id res chain seq x y z
N MET A 1 -13.92 27.56 -5.22
CA MET A 1 -13.95 26.23 -5.85
C MET A 1 -12.73 25.51 -5.35
N GLY A 2 -12.87 24.65 -4.34
CA GLY A 2 -11.75 23.85 -3.85
C GLY A 2 -11.47 22.75 -4.86
N GLU A 3 -10.22 22.63 -5.33
CA GLU A 3 -9.80 21.50 -6.13
C GLU A 3 -10.13 20.22 -5.36
N GLU A 4 -10.89 19.31 -5.99
CA GLU A 4 -11.13 17.99 -5.40
C GLU A 4 -9.76 17.33 -5.14
N PRO A 5 -9.56 16.64 -4.00
CA PRO A 5 -8.29 15.98 -3.73
C PRO A 5 -7.99 15.01 -4.87
N SER A 6 -6.73 14.94 -5.30
CA SER A 6 -6.30 14.17 -6.49
C SER A 6 -6.76 12.70 -6.49
N GLY A 7 -7.08 12.11 -5.34
CA GLY A 7 -7.61 10.75 -5.19
C GLY A 7 -9.12 10.58 -5.41
N LYS A 8 -9.89 11.65 -5.67
CA LYS A 8 -11.36 11.59 -5.85
C LYS A 8 -11.81 11.78 -7.30
N ILE A 9 -10.99 11.39 -8.27
CA ILE A 9 -11.39 11.41 -9.67
C ILE A 9 -12.46 10.33 -9.89
N ARG A 10 -13.71 10.75 -10.06
CA ARG A 10 -14.85 9.84 -10.26
C ARG A 10 -14.73 9.08 -11.58
N GLY A 11 -15.06 7.80 -11.58
CA GLY A 11 -15.09 6.95 -12.79
C GLY A 11 -13.75 6.32 -13.17
N HIS A 12 -12.73 6.46 -12.32
CA HIS A 12 -11.43 5.79 -12.46
C HIS A 12 -11.21 4.69 -11.42
N ASP A 13 -12.27 4.26 -10.74
CA ASP A 13 -12.24 3.12 -9.84
C ASP A 13 -11.92 1.85 -10.63
N ILE A 14 -11.01 1.04 -10.11
CA ILE A 14 -10.64 -0.27 -10.67
C ILE A 14 -11.12 -1.39 -9.76
N GLU A 15 -11.72 -2.42 -10.35
CA GLU A 15 -12.00 -3.66 -9.65
C GLU A 15 -10.83 -4.62 -9.85
N LEU A 16 -10.26 -5.07 -8.73
CA LEU A 16 -9.17 -6.05 -8.72
C LEU A 16 -9.66 -7.34 -8.10
N TYR A 17 -9.42 -8.45 -8.80
CA TYR A 17 -9.82 -9.78 -8.37
C TYR A 17 -8.60 -10.59 -7.97
N LEU A 18 -8.68 -11.28 -6.84
CA LEU A 18 -7.71 -12.29 -6.47
C LEU A 18 -8.08 -13.62 -7.12
N ASP A 19 -7.10 -14.33 -7.65
CA ASP A 19 -7.29 -15.68 -8.24
C ASP A 19 -7.18 -16.82 -7.21
N VAL A 20 -7.12 -16.45 -5.94
CA VAL A 20 -7.04 -17.35 -4.80
C VAL A 20 -8.15 -17.04 -3.81
N GLU A 21 -8.77 -18.11 -3.29
CA GLU A 21 -9.82 -18.01 -2.28
C GLU A 21 -9.25 -18.05 -0.86
N ARG A 22 -10.10 -17.75 0.13
CA ARG A 22 -9.72 -17.90 1.54
C ARG A 22 -9.63 -19.39 1.90
N THR A 23 -8.69 -19.80 2.76
CA THR A 23 -7.69 -19.00 3.49
C THR A 23 -6.50 -18.61 2.61
N PHE A 24 -6.13 -17.32 2.62
CA PHE A 24 -5.07 -16.81 1.76
C PHE A 24 -3.70 -17.46 2.04
N PRO A 25 -2.87 -17.67 1.01
CA PRO A 25 -1.51 -18.21 1.15
C PRO A 25 -0.67 -17.39 2.14
N PRO A 26 0.25 -18.02 2.90
CA PRO A 26 1.13 -17.30 3.83
C PRO A 26 1.95 -16.18 3.19
N MET A 27 2.28 -16.30 1.89
CA MET A 27 3.01 -15.26 1.16
C MET A 27 2.21 -13.98 0.91
N LEU A 28 0.89 -13.99 1.14
CA LEU A 28 0.08 -12.78 1.19
C LEU A 28 0.04 -12.15 2.59
N ARG A 29 0.68 -12.75 3.61
CA ARG A 29 0.75 -12.27 5.00
C ARG A 29 2.19 -12.00 5.41
N ILE A 30 2.85 -11.13 4.66
CA ILE A 30 4.26 -10.81 4.91
C ILE A 30 4.35 -9.76 6.02
N HIS A 31 5.19 -10.03 7.02
CA HIS A 31 5.49 -9.08 8.10
C HIS A 31 6.42 -7.95 7.60
N PRO A 32 6.33 -6.75 8.18
CA PRO A 32 7.33 -5.70 7.94
C PRO A 32 8.75 -6.18 8.25
N TYR A 33 9.72 -5.74 7.47
CA TYR A 33 11.12 -5.98 7.75
C TYR A 33 11.58 -5.09 8.93
N PRO A 34 12.60 -5.51 9.69
CA PRO A 34 13.20 -4.67 10.71
C PRO A 34 13.94 -3.51 10.04
N GLU A 35 13.60 -2.29 10.43
CA GLU A 35 14.14 -1.06 9.84
C GLU A 35 14.95 -0.23 10.82
N SER A 36 15.88 0.56 10.28
CA SER A 36 16.61 1.57 11.06
C SER A 36 15.67 2.70 11.53
N LEU A 37 16.09 3.46 12.56
CA LEU A 37 15.31 4.62 13.03
C LEU A 37 15.11 5.66 11.91
N GLU A 38 16.16 5.95 11.14
CA GLU A 38 16.10 6.89 10.00
C GLU A 38 15.11 6.39 8.94
N THR A 39 15.22 5.12 8.54
CA THR A 39 14.29 4.51 7.58
C THR A 39 12.84 4.62 8.05
N ARG A 40 12.59 4.30 9.33
CA ARG A 40 11.25 4.38 9.91
C ARG A 40 10.68 5.80 9.87
N GLN A 41 11.50 6.81 10.16
CA GLN A 41 11.08 8.22 10.12
C GLN A 41 10.71 8.66 8.69
N GLU A 42 11.50 8.23 7.69
CA GLU A 42 11.19 8.53 6.29
C GLU A 42 9.93 7.79 5.80
N ILE A 43 9.72 6.54 6.21
CA ILE A 43 8.46 5.82 5.94
C ILE A 43 7.28 6.59 6.54
N GLU A 44 7.37 6.97 7.82
CA GLU A 44 6.30 7.66 8.54
C GLU A 44 5.93 8.99 7.88
N LYS A 45 6.94 9.76 7.44
CA LYS A 45 6.73 10.99 6.68
C LYS A 45 5.92 10.75 5.39
N HIS A 46 6.32 9.78 4.56
CA HIS A 46 5.61 9.48 3.31
C HIS A 46 4.19 8.97 3.59
N ILE A 47 4.00 8.12 4.61
CA ILE A 47 2.67 7.62 4.99
C ILE A 47 1.76 8.77 5.43
N ASN A 48 2.27 9.72 6.21
CA ASN A 48 1.49 10.88 6.64
C ASN A 48 1.09 11.77 5.45
N GLU A 49 2.01 12.06 4.53
CA GLU A 49 1.70 12.81 3.30
C GLU A 49 0.60 12.11 2.48
N LEU A 50 0.68 10.78 2.30
CA LEU A 50 -0.34 10.01 1.57
C LEU A 50 -1.70 9.96 2.27
N LEU A 51 -1.73 9.98 3.61
CA LEU A 51 -2.95 10.08 4.41
C LEU A 51 -3.59 11.47 4.25
N GLU A 52 -2.79 12.54 4.29
CA GLU A 52 -3.25 13.92 4.10
C GLU A 52 -3.83 14.14 2.68
N MET A 53 -3.25 13.49 1.67
CA MET A 53 -3.72 13.53 0.29
C MET A 53 -4.95 12.64 0.01
N ASP A 54 -5.44 11.88 1.00
CA ASP A 54 -6.54 10.90 0.85
C ASP A 54 -6.22 9.81 -0.21
N VAL A 55 -4.94 9.50 -0.41
CA VAL A 55 -4.46 8.45 -1.34
C VAL A 55 -4.50 7.08 -0.65
N ILE A 56 -4.16 7.04 0.63
CA ILE A 56 -4.28 5.85 1.49
C ILE A 56 -5.15 6.18 2.69
N ARG A 57 -5.69 5.14 3.34
CA ARG A 57 -6.48 5.28 4.56
C ARG A 57 -6.09 4.25 5.59
N LYS A 58 -6.23 4.59 6.87
CA LYS A 58 -6.12 3.61 7.96
C LYS A 58 -7.28 2.62 7.85
N LYS A 59 -6.97 1.33 7.73
CA LYS A 59 -7.99 0.28 7.87
C LYS A 59 -8.38 0.20 9.35
N GLY A 60 -9.67 0.32 9.66
CA GLY A 60 -10.18 0.33 11.03
C GLY A 60 -9.86 -0.96 11.80
N HIS A 61 -9.91 -0.90 13.13
CA HIS A 61 -9.64 -2.01 14.07
C HIS A 61 -10.64 -3.19 13.97
N SER A 62 -11.69 -3.09 13.15
CA SER A 62 -12.82 -4.03 13.15
C SER A 62 -12.63 -5.28 12.28
N GLY A 63 -11.43 -5.55 11.76
CA GLY A 63 -11.20 -6.74 10.96
C GLY A 63 -9.75 -7.19 10.96
N MET A 64 -9.57 -8.50 11.00
CA MET A 64 -8.28 -9.13 10.73
C MET A 64 -7.79 -8.66 9.35
N VAL A 65 -6.60 -8.08 9.30
CA VAL A 65 -5.93 -7.79 8.03
C VAL A 65 -5.37 -9.10 7.51
N GLU A 66 -6.06 -9.71 6.54
CA GLU A 66 -5.69 -11.04 6.05
C GLU A 66 -4.61 -11.02 4.96
N ILE A 67 -4.32 -9.85 4.39
CA ILE A 67 -3.28 -9.62 3.38
C ILE A 67 -2.43 -8.43 3.83
N THR A 68 -1.12 -8.64 3.94
CA THR A 68 -0.14 -7.63 4.29
C THR A 68 1.04 -7.68 3.32
N THR A 69 1.45 -6.51 2.84
CA THR A 69 2.66 -6.33 2.05
C THR A 69 3.57 -5.34 2.78
N PRO A 70 4.86 -5.61 2.93
CA PRO A 70 5.77 -4.67 3.56
C PRO A 70 6.02 -3.48 2.62
N VAL A 71 6.39 -2.36 3.23
CA VAL A 71 6.91 -1.19 2.55
C VAL A 71 8.35 -0.97 2.96
N ASP A 72 9.13 -0.40 2.07
CA ASP A 72 10.54 -0.08 2.27
C ASP A 72 10.84 1.31 1.69
N ILE A 73 12.00 1.88 1.99
CA ILE A 73 12.50 3.13 1.42
C ILE A 73 13.67 2.83 0.51
N THR A 74 13.63 3.40 -0.70
CA THR A 74 14.78 3.40 -1.61
C THR A 74 15.32 4.81 -1.80
N TRP A 75 16.63 4.92 -2.00
CA TRP A 75 17.28 6.18 -2.37
C TRP A 75 17.37 6.30 -3.89
N HIS A 76 16.69 7.30 -4.46
CA HIS A 76 16.67 7.50 -5.90
C HIS A 76 16.53 8.98 -6.28
N TYR A 77 17.41 9.46 -7.16
CA TYR A 77 17.53 10.88 -7.55
C TYR A 77 17.60 11.83 -6.34
N ARG A 78 18.51 11.52 -5.39
CA ARG A 78 18.79 12.32 -4.20
C ARG A 78 17.59 12.49 -3.25
N LYS A 79 16.65 11.56 -3.27
CA LYS A 79 15.46 11.56 -2.40
C LYS A 79 15.14 10.14 -1.96
N TYR A 80 14.65 10.02 -0.74
CA TYR A 80 13.98 8.83 -0.26
C TYR A 80 12.64 8.66 -0.98
N ARG A 81 12.27 7.42 -1.27
CA ARG A 81 10.99 7.07 -1.92
C ARG A 81 10.41 5.83 -1.27
N LEU A 82 9.13 5.88 -0.94
CA LEU A 82 8.37 4.75 -0.42
C LEU A 82 8.09 3.73 -1.52
N CYS A 83 8.42 2.47 -1.28
CA CYS A 83 8.27 1.35 -2.20
C CYS A 83 7.44 0.24 -1.54
N GLY A 84 6.32 -0.13 -2.15
CA GLY A 84 5.52 -1.27 -1.71
C GLY A 84 6.00 -2.58 -2.32
N TYR A 85 6.10 -3.63 -1.52
CA TYR A 85 6.55 -4.94 -1.96
C TYR A 85 5.40 -5.81 -2.47
N PHE A 86 4.86 -5.45 -3.63
CA PHE A 86 3.65 -6.07 -4.18
C PHE A 86 3.88 -7.35 -4.97
N ARG A 87 5.11 -7.88 -5.04
CA ARG A 87 5.43 -9.04 -5.90
C ARG A 87 4.55 -10.26 -5.63
N ALA A 88 4.36 -10.62 -4.35
CA ALA A 88 3.49 -11.73 -3.99
C ALA A 88 2.03 -11.43 -4.36
N LEU A 89 1.52 -10.24 -4.05
CA LEU A 89 0.16 -9.82 -4.40
C LEU A 89 -0.11 -9.90 -5.91
N ASN A 90 0.86 -9.45 -6.72
CA ASN A 90 0.75 -9.43 -8.18
C ASN A 90 0.59 -10.83 -8.77
N ASN A 91 1.22 -11.85 -8.16
CA ASN A 91 1.07 -13.24 -8.61
C ASN A 91 -0.35 -13.80 -8.42
N TYR A 92 -1.15 -13.15 -7.57
CA TYR A 92 -2.52 -13.54 -7.30
C TYR A 92 -3.56 -12.54 -7.81
N THR A 93 -3.14 -11.48 -8.50
CA THR A 93 -4.05 -10.42 -8.95
C THR A 93 -4.32 -10.57 -10.43
N LYS A 94 -5.60 -10.63 -10.81
CA LYS A 94 -6.04 -10.53 -12.20
C LYS A 94 -6.57 -9.13 -12.46
N ALA A 95 -6.09 -8.53 -13.55
CA ALA A 95 -6.70 -7.31 -14.07
C ALA A 95 -8.10 -7.65 -14.59
N ASP A 96 -8.99 -6.66 -14.55
CA ASP A 96 -10.27 -6.73 -15.24
C ASP A 96 -10.05 -7.01 -16.75
N ARG A 97 -10.99 -7.72 -17.37
CA ARG A 97 -10.89 -8.09 -18.80
C ARG A 97 -11.37 -6.97 -19.72
#